data_AF-A0A662EWL1-F1
#
_entry.id   AF-A0A662EWL1-F1
#
_cell.length_a   1.000
_cell.length_b   1.000
_cell.length_c   1.000
_cell.angle_alpha   90.00
_cell.angle_beta   90.00
_cell.angle_gamma   90.00
#
_symmetry.space_group_name_H-M   'P 1'
#
loop_
_entity.id
_entity.type
_entity.pdbx_description
1 polymer ?
#
loop_
_entity_poly.entity_id
_entity_poly.type
_entity_poly.pdbx_seq_one_letter_code
_entity_poly.pdbx_strand_id
1 'polypeptide(L)'
;MKKISLVFMAALFALAVVGAAASHAPITILGDSDFTADNGVLSGSGTADDPYVIAGWEITIPNGTPYGVNIQNTTAHFVLRGLVIQGASDPHGAAIHLGFVSGARVE
;
A
#
# COMPACT_ATOMS: atom_id res chain seq x y z
N MET A 1 -11.27 -29.03 30.63
CA MET A 1 -11.31 -27.95 29.62
C MET A 1 -9.87 -27.56 29.28
N LYS A 2 -9.39 -27.93 28.09
CA LYS A 2 -7.99 -27.74 27.68
C LYS A 2 -7.75 -26.23 27.53
N LYS A 3 -6.82 -25.67 28.31
CA LYS A 3 -6.41 -24.26 28.24
C LYS A 3 -5.77 -24.04 26.87
N ILE A 4 -6.55 -23.55 25.90
CA ILE A 4 -6.03 -23.10 24.61
C ILE A 4 -5.17 -21.89 24.92
N SER A 5 -3.85 -22.02 24.70
CA SER A 5 -2.87 -20.98 25.00
C SER A 5 -3.22 -19.71 24.24
N LEU A 6 -3.22 -18.56 24.92
CA LEU A 6 -3.45 -17.25 24.34
C LEU A 6 -2.50 -16.95 23.17
N VAL A 7 -1.29 -17.54 23.21
CA VAL A 7 -0.28 -17.49 22.13
C VAL A 7 -0.74 -18.21 20.87
N PHE A 8 -1.48 -19.32 21.02
CA PHE A 8 -2.05 -20.09 19.90
C PHE A 8 -3.22 -19.35 19.25
N MET A 9 -3.99 -18.62 20.03
CA MET A 9 -5.10 -17.79 19.53
C MET A 9 -4.58 -16.52 18.82
N ALA A 10 -3.50 -15.92 19.32
CA ALA A 10 -2.80 -14.82 18.65
C ALA A 10 -2.13 -15.27 17.35
N ALA A 11 -1.52 -16.45 17.31
CA ALA A 11 -0.97 -17.04 16.09
C ALA A 11 -2.05 -17.37 15.05
N LEU A 12 -3.21 -17.90 15.48
CA LEU A 12 -4.36 -18.11 14.58
C LEU A 12 -4.96 -16.79 14.05
N PHE A 13 -4.95 -15.72 14.85
CA PHE A 13 -5.39 -14.40 14.40
C PHE A 13 -4.41 -13.81 13.37
N ALA A 14 -3.10 -13.97 13.60
CA ALA A 14 -2.08 -13.58 12.64
C ALA A 14 -2.18 -14.38 11.33
N LEU A 15 -2.53 -15.67 11.37
CA LEU A 15 -2.73 -16.51 10.18
C LEU A 15 -4.03 -16.19 9.41
N ALA A 16 -5.10 -15.78 10.09
CA ALA A 16 -6.36 -15.43 9.43
C ALA A 16 -6.30 -14.08 8.69
N VAL A 17 -5.51 -13.14 9.19
CA VAL A 17 -5.27 -11.83 8.53
C VAL A 17 -4.38 -11.97 7.28
N VAL A 18 -3.60 -13.05 7.16
CA VAL A 18 -2.75 -13.32 5.98
C VAL A 18 -3.58 -13.77 4.75
N GLY A 19 -4.85 -14.13 4.93
CA GLY A 19 -5.69 -14.71 3.87
C GLY A 19 -6.60 -13.74 3.09
N ALA A 20 -6.78 -12.51 3.57
CA ALA A 20 -7.57 -11.49 2.87
C ALA A 20 -6.70 -10.25 2.68
N ALA A 21 -6.37 -9.92 1.43
CA ALA A 21 -5.80 -8.62 1.12
C ALA A 21 -6.75 -7.55 1.68
N ALA A 22 -6.23 -6.66 2.53
CA ALA A 22 -7.07 -5.61 3.08
C ALA A 22 -7.45 -4.65 1.95
N SER A 23 -8.71 -4.22 1.87
CA SER A 23 -9.12 -3.26 0.85
C SER A 23 -8.69 -1.86 1.24
N HIS A 24 -8.26 -1.06 0.25
CA HIS A 24 -7.93 0.35 0.42
C HIS A 24 -8.56 1.18 -0.71
N ALA A 25 -8.91 2.43 -0.40
CA ALA A 25 -9.26 3.41 -1.42
C ALA A 25 -8.04 3.72 -2.33
N PRO A 26 -8.21 4.41 -3.47
CA PRO A 26 -7.05 4.90 -4.21
C PRO A 26 -6.08 5.70 -3.31
N ILE A 27 -4.79 5.40 -3.43
CA ILE A 27 -3.72 6.02 -2.63
C ILE A 27 -3.20 7.25 -3.37
N THR A 28 -3.10 8.37 -2.66
CA THR A 28 -2.50 9.61 -3.18
C THR A 28 -1.47 10.15 -2.20
N ILE A 29 -0.26 10.38 -2.72
CA ILE A 29 0.88 10.99 -2.03
C ILE A 29 1.38 12.12 -2.94
N LEU A 30 1.30 13.38 -2.51
CA LEU A 30 1.74 14.54 -3.31
C LEU A 30 2.98 15.23 -2.73
N GLY A 31 3.58 14.63 -1.70
CA GLY A 31 4.86 15.02 -1.11
C GLY A 31 5.22 14.14 0.08
N ASP A 32 6.41 14.39 0.66
CA ASP A 32 6.99 13.55 1.73
C ASP A 32 6.10 13.45 2.99
N SER A 33 5.32 14.50 3.29
CA SER A 33 4.42 14.52 4.45
C SER A 33 3.20 13.61 4.32
N ASP A 34 2.86 13.20 3.10
CA ASP A 34 1.65 12.43 2.84
C ASP A 34 1.86 10.94 3.09
N PHE A 35 3.10 10.49 3.34
CA PHE A 35 3.38 9.11 3.70
C PHE A 35 2.92 8.80 5.13
N THR A 36 1.63 8.52 5.26
CA THR A 36 0.94 8.21 6.51
C THR A 36 0.24 6.85 6.42
N ALA A 37 -0.13 6.28 7.57
CA ALA A 37 -0.90 5.04 7.60
C ALA A 37 -2.26 5.18 6.88
N ASP A 38 -2.90 6.34 6.98
CA ASP A 38 -4.17 6.64 6.31
C ASP A 38 -4.02 6.69 4.78
N ASN A 39 -2.82 6.99 4.28
CA ASN A 39 -2.48 6.95 2.87
C ASN A 39 -1.82 5.62 2.46
N GLY A 40 -2.08 4.55 3.22
CA GLY A 40 -1.69 3.19 2.86
C GLY A 40 -0.27 2.78 3.22
N VAL A 41 0.48 3.59 3.97
CA VAL A 41 1.79 3.18 4.50
C VAL A 41 1.61 2.08 5.53
N LEU A 42 2.21 0.92 5.29
CA LEU A 42 2.15 -0.22 6.19
C LEU A 42 3.31 -0.21 7.20
N SER A 43 4.53 0.06 6.74
CA SER A 43 5.73 -0.03 7.58
C SER A 43 6.94 0.70 6.99
N GLY A 44 8.10 0.58 7.65
CA GLY A 44 9.43 1.02 7.18
C GLY A 44 10.34 -0.14 6.74
N SER A 45 11.36 0.22 5.95
CA SER A 45 12.36 -0.54 5.18
C SER A 45 12.19 -0.65 3.65
N GLY A 46 11.35 0.21 3.09
CA GLY A 46 11.55 0.81 1.77
C GLY A 46 12.70 1.83 1.79
N THR A 47 13.84 1.40 2.34
CA THR A 47 14.98 2.17 2.84
C THR A 47 15.43 3.37 1.95
N ALA A 48 15.59 4.53 2.58
CA ALA A 48 16.53 5.59 2.26
C ALA A 48 17.76 5.07 2.96
N ASP A 49 17.63 4.99 4.32
CA ASP A 49 17.88 3.76 5.09
C ASP A 49 16.68 3.19 5.91
N ASP A 50 15.45 3.76 5.97
CA ASP A 50 14.23 3.00 6.38
C ASP A 50 12.78 3.49 6.03
N PRO A 51 12.45 4.27 4.98
CA PRO A 51 11.12 4.74 4.66
C PRO A 51 10.29 3.66 3.95
N TYR A 52 9.29 4.07 3.18
CA TYR A 52 7.96 3.51 3.34
C TYR A 52 7.71 2.23 2.53
N VAL A 53 6.99 1.29 3.12
CA VAL A 53 6.42 0.15 2.42
C VAL A 53 4.92 0.33 2.36
N ILE A 54 4.37 0.36 1.15
CA ILE A 54 2.94 0.31 0.85
C ILE A 54 2.69 -1.09 0.28
N ALA A 55 2.00 -1.95 1.02
CA ALA A 55 1.95 -3.37 0.68
C ALA A 55 0.64 -4.06 1.04
N GLY A 56 0.30 -5.07 0.23
CA GLY A 56 -0.80 -6.01 0.49
C GLY A 56 -2.21 -5.45 0.33
N TRP A 57 -2.36 -4.24 -0.23
CA TRP A 57 -3.68 -3.64 -0.47
C TRP A 57 -4.34 -4.16 -1.74
N GLU A 58 -5.65 -4.35 -1.66
CA GLU A 58 -6.54 -4.46 -2.83
C GLU A 58 -7.27 -3.14 -3.06
N ILE A 59 -7.05 -2.53 -4.22
CA ILE A 59 -7.55 -1.21 -4.59
C ILE A 59 -8.45 -1.34 -5.82
N THR A 60 -9.72 -0.96 -5.67
CA THR A 60 -10.64 -0.79 -6.79
C THR A 60 -10.76 0.69 -7.12
N ILE A 61 -10.40 1.06 -8.34
CA ILE A 61 -10.46 2.45 -8.83
C ILE A 61 -11.91 2.79 -9.20
N PRO A 62 -12.51 3.81 -8.57
CA PRO A 62 -13.84 4.28 -8.97
C PRO A 62 -13.82 4.87 -10.38
N ASN A 63 -14.95 4.77 -11.09
CA ASN A 63 -15.09 5.41 -12.41
C ASN A 63 -14.83 6.93 -12.31
N GLY A 64 -14.07 7.47 -13.27
CA GLY A 64 -13.66 8.88 -13.30
C GLY A 64 -12.49 9.22 -12.36
N THR A 65 -11.90 8.22 -11.68
CA THR A 65 -10.66 8.40 -10.92
C THR A 65 -9.47 8.01 -11.80
N PRO A 66 -8.47 8.89 -11.99
CA PRO A 66 -7.38 8.63 -12.93
C PRO A 66 -6.37 7.60 -12.41
N TYR A 67 -6.21 7.45 -11.10
CA TYR A 67 -5.14 6.63 -10.52
C TYR A 67 -5.61 5.72 -9.39
N GLY A 68 -5.03 4.52 -9.30
CA GLY A 68 -5.14 3.66 -8.12
C GLY A 68 -4.09 3.99 -7.06
N VAL A 69 -2.85 4.20 -7.50
CA VAL A 69 -1.76 4.74 -6.67
C VAL A 69 -1.14 5.91 -7.42
N ASN A 70 -1.21 7.09 -6.84
CA ASN A 70 -0.61 8.30 -7.37
C ASN A 70 0.42 8.84 -6.38
N ILE A 71 1.71 8.79 -6.74
CA ILE A 71 2.78 9.29 -5.90
C ILE A 71 3.59 10.31 -6.69
N GLN A 72 3.65 11.54 -6.17
CA GLN A 72 4.30 12.65 -6.84
C GLN A 72 5.12 13.53 -5.90
N ASN A 73 6.09 14.25 -6.47
CA ASN A 73 6.86 15.32 -5.81
C ASN A 73 7.49 14.91 -4.47
N THR A 74 8.05 13.70 -4.42
CA THR A 74 8.69 13.18 -3.22
C THR A 74 10.11 12.73 -3.49
N THR A 75 10.97 12.94 -2.49
CA THR A 75 12.35 12.41 -2.47
C THR A 75 12.51 11.25 -1.49
N ALA A 76 11.45 10.92 -0.75
CA ALA A 76 11.44 9.77 0.13
C ALA A 76 11.51 8.48 -0.68
N HIS A 77 12.31 7.52 -0.22
CA HIS A 77 12.30 6.18 -0.80
C HIS A 77 11.01 5.47 -0.41
N PHE A 78 10.52 4.58 -1.27
CA PHE A 78 9.36 3.75 -0.97
C PHE A 78 9.33 2.49 -1.83
N VAL A 79 8.56 1.52 -1.36
CA VAL A 79 8.28 0.27 -2.05
C VAL A 79 6.78 0.09 -2.17
N LEU A 80 6.32 -0.17 -3.39
CA LEU A 80 4.98 -0.71 -3.65
C LEU A 80 5.13 -2.23 -3.77
N ARG A 81 4.55 -3.01 -2.84
CA ARG A 81 4.73 -4.47 -2.82
C ARG A 81 3.41 -5.23 -2.79
N GLY A 82 3.21 -6.12 -3.75
CA GLY A 82 2.06 -7.04 -3.73
C GLY A 82 0.71 -6.33 -3.67
N LEU A 83 0.55 -5.25 -4.44
CA LEU A 83 -0.72 -4.54 -4.58
C LEU A 83 -1.58 -5.20 -5.67
N VAL A 84 -2.87 -5.30 -5.41
CA VAL A 84 -3.87 -5.71 -6.42
C VAL A 84 -4.67 -4.48 -6.79
N ILE A 85 -4.50 -3.95 -8.01
CA ILE A 85 -5.17 -2.73 -8.45
C ILE A 85 -6.08 -3.05 -9.64
N GLN A 86 -7.36 -2.73 -9.50
CA GLN A 86 -8.41 -3.04 -10.49
C GLN A 86 -9.15 -1.77 -10.91
N GLY A 87 -9.71 -1.76 -12.12
CA GLY A 87 -10.58 -0.67 -12.58
C GLY A 87 -9.84 0.55 -13.16
N ALA A 88 -8.55 0.43 -13.50
CA ALA A 88 -7.79 1.48 -14.17
C ALA A 88 -8.27 1.64 -15.63
N SER A 89 -9.35 2.39 -15.85
CA SER A 89 -9.98 2.55 -17.17
C SER A 89 -10.04 4.00 -17.67
N ASP A 90 -9.58 4.98 -16.89
CA ASP A 90 -9.53 6.36 -17.33
C ASP A 90 -8.47 6.54 -18.43
N PRO A 91 -8.79 7.15 -19.59
CA PRO A 91 -7.87 7.28 -20.72
C PRO A 91 -6.67 8.22 -20.44
N HIS A 92 -6.75 9.06 -19.40
CA HIS A 92 -5.67 9.95 -18.97
C HIS A 92 -4.98 9.44 -17.68
N GLY A 93 -5.34 8.23 -17.26
CA GLY A 93 -4.95 7.63 -15.99
C GLY A 93 -3.95 6.49 -16.10
N ALA A 94 -3.66 5.88 -14.95
CA ALA A 94 -2.84 4.68 -14.83
C ALA A 94 -3.16 3.93 -13.52
N ALA A 95 -2.93 2.63 -13.45
CA ALA A 95 -3.05 1.91 -12.18
C ALA A 95 -2.07 2.46 -11.13
N ILE A 96 -0.82 2.71 -11.54
CA ILE A 96 0.24 3.34 -10.74
C ILE A 96 0.82 4.51 -11.54
N HIS A 97 0.82 5.71 -10.96
CA HIS A 97 1.44 6.90 -11.52
C HIS A 97 2.51 7.44 -10.57
N LEU A 98 3.74 7.55 -11.09
CA LEU A 98 4.94 7.99 -10.37
C LEU A 98 5.51 9.23 -11.07
N GLY A 99 5.28 10.42 -10.50
CA GLY A 99 5.68 11.70 -11.12
C GLY A 99 6.68 12.48 -10.28
N PHE A 100 7.84 12.85 -10.85
CA PHE A 100 8.88 13.58 -10.10
C PHE A 100 9.33 12.85 -8.81
N VAL A 101 9.52 11.52 -8.92
CA VAL A 101 9.98 10.66 -7.81
C VAL A 101 11.34 10.05 -8.12
N SER A 102 12.10 9.68 -7.09
CA SER A 102 13.35 8.93 -7.19
C SER A 102 13.44 7.89 -6.06
N GLY A 103 14.25 6.84 -6.23
CA GLY A 103 14.45 5.82 -5.19
C GLY A 103 13.29 4.85 -4.95
N ALA A 104 12.25 4.91 -5.79
CA ALA A 104 11.09 4.03 -5.72
C ALA A 104 11.38 2.60 -6.23
N ARG A 105 10.73 1.61 -5.64
CA ARG A 105 10.70 0.23 -6.15
C ARG A 105 9.26 -0.29 -6.25
N VAL A 106 9.04 -1.13 -7.25
CA VAL A 106 7.79 -1.89 -7.42
C VAL A 106 8.16 -3.37 -7.38
N GLU A 107 7.57 -4.11 -6.46
CA GLU A 107 7.94 -5.49 -6.09
C GLU A 107 6.74 -6.44 -6.04
#